data_AF-A0A920Q0Q7-F1
#
_entry.id   AF-A0A920Q0Q7-F1
#
_cell.length_a   1.000
_cell.length_b   1.000
_cell.length_c   1.000
_cell.angle_alpha   90.00
_cell.angle_beta   90.00
_cell.angle_gamma   90.00
#
_symmetry.space_group_name_H-M   'P 1'
#
loop_
_entity.id
_entity.type
_entity.pdbx_description
1 polymer ?
#
loop_
_entity_poly.entity_id
_entity_poly.type
_entity_poly.pdbx_seq_one_letter_code
_entity_poly.pdbx_strand_id
1 'polypeptide(L)'
;MPDRVRNRDAEDDEESISTDYLDFRLSATPVFRYHARMPLPFDPIAEARRNWEARGWDAVDAMTAATSITRAHQILLKRIDTALEPFGLVFSRFEALALLSFTRTGALPLARIGERLQVHPTSVTNTIDRLEADGLVARVPHPTDRRATLAEITPAGRSVVTDAAKALAAEGLRPRGNGRDPPQHRGTEPPFAPLRRRRLLSWATLKRAHSRRVHLVIVSTVIGLVALVVGLIIGWPVLVALSIIFTIVQFVMLVAKTAVERNDMKVAERLAEKKARHQRD
;
A
#
# COMPACT_ATOMS: atom_id res chain seq x y z
N MET A 1 21.36 42.87 -44.11
CA MET A 1 22.72 42.47 -43.70
C MET A 1 23.41 43.72 -43.16
N PRO A 2 24.32 43.64 -42.16
CA PRO A 2 24.67 42.51 -41.29
C PRO A 2 24.35 42.84 -39.79
N ASP A 3 24.41 41.94 -38.82
CA ASP A 3 25.56 41.08 -38.57
C ASP A 3 25.27 39.64 -38.11
N ARG A 4 26.06 38.74 -38.71
CA ARG A 4 26.23 37.35 -38.36
C ARG A 4 27.26 37.29 -37.24
N VAL A 5 27.02 36.45 -36.26
CA VAL A 5 28.12 35.62 -35.74
C VAL A 5 27.68 34.17 -35.84
N ARG A 6 28.37 33.48 -36.76
CA ARG A 6 28.37 32.03 -36.95
C ARG A 6 29.79 31.58 -36.60
N ASN A 7 29.90 30.66 -35.66
CA ASN A 7 30.94 29.64 -35.50
C ASN A 7 30.23 28.55 -34.68
N ARG A 8 29.89 27.34 -35.17
CA ARG A 8 30.64 26.31 -35.89
C ARG A 8 31.88 25.82 -35.13
N ASP A 9 31.84 24.49 -34.92
CA ASP A 9 32.94 23.54 -34.68
C ASP A 9 33.20 23.15 -33.21
N ALA A 10 32.65 21.97 -32.86
CA ALA A 10 33.08 20.99 -31.85
C ALA A 10 31.94 19.92 -31.75
N GLU A 11 31.67 19.12 -32.79
CA GLU A 11 32.28 17.78 -32.98
C GLU A 11 33.61 17.61 -32.24
N ASP A 12 33.51 16.99 -31.06
CA ASP A 12 34.51 16.16 -30.37
C ASP A 12 34.19 16.26 -28.87
N ASP A 13 33.37 15.34 -28.36
CA ASP A 13 33.32 14.92 -26.94
C ASP A 13 32.44 13.66 -26.86
N GLU A 14 32.77 12.69 -27.72
CA GLU A 14 32.39 11.29 -27.56
C GLU A 14 33.51 10.61 -26.76
N GLU A 15 33.71 10.95 -25.49
CA GLU A 15 34.58 10.17 -24.60
C GLU A 15 34.23 10.33 -23.13
N SER A 16 34.24 9.19 -22.41
CA SER A 16 33.95 9.04 -20.97
C SER A 16 32.45 9.06 -20.57
N ILE A 17 31.70 8.08 -21.10
CA ILE A 17 30.69 7.41 -20.25
C ILE A 17 31.49 6.55 -19.27
N SER A 18 31.92 7.19 -18.18
CA SER A 18 32.59 6.53 -17.06
C SER A 18 31.72 5.36 -16.58
N THR A 19 32.40 4.25 -16.39
CA THR A 19 31.93 2.91 -16.04
C THR A 19 31.32 2.83 -14.62
N ASP A 20 30.70 3.90 -14.13
CA ASP A 20 30.12 3.99 -12.77
C ASP A 20 28.68 3.46 -12.68
N TYR A 21 28.01 3.21 -13.80
CA TYR A 21 26.62 2.71 -13.79
C TYR A 21 26.48 1.20 -13.58
N LEU A 22 27.59 0.45 -13.50
CA LEU A 22 27.60 -1.01 -13.40
C LEU A 22 28.15 -1.57 -12.07
N ASP A 23 28.51 -0.72 -11.11
CA ASP A 23 29.04 -1.15 -9.80
C ASP A 23 28.02 -1.05 -8.63
N PHE A 24 26.75 -0.71 -8.91
CA PHE A 24 25.70 -0.64 -7.87
C PHE A 24 25.06 -2.02 -7.56
N ARG A 25 25.87 -3.08 -7.53
CA ARG A 25 25.51 -4.35 -6.88
C ARG A 25 26.62 -4.71 -5.90
N LEU A 26 26.21 -4.89 -4.63
CA LEU A 26 26.96 -5.41 -3.48
C LEU A 26 27.58 -4.35 -2.56
N SER A 27 26.76 -3.67 -1.74
CA SER A 27 26.99 -3.53 -0.28
C SER A 27 26.00 -2.53 0.34
N ALA A 28 25.54 -2.85 1.56
CA ALA A 28 24.70 -2.03 2.45
C ALA A 28 23.33 -1.59 1.91
N THR A 29 22.28 -2.28 2.35
CA THR A 29 20.88 -1.86 2.26
C THR A 29 20.76 -0.42 2.78
N PRO A 30 20.19 0.55 2.02
CA PRO A 30 19.84 1.83 2.59
C PRO A 30 18.67 1.57 3.53
N VAL A 31 18.96 1.50 4.83
CA VAL A 31 17.98 1.86 5.85
C VAL A 31 17.44 3.22 5.39
N PHE A 32 16.11 3.32 5.22
CA PHE A 32 15.45 4.57 4.83
C PHE A 32 15.80 5.62 5.91
N ARG A 33 16.91 6.36 5.73
CA ARG A 33 17.31 7.43 6.63
C ARG A 33 16.24 8.50 6.52
N TYR A 34 15.34 8.52 7.50
CA TYR A 34 14.38 9.59 7.67
C TYR A 34 15.16 10.87 7.99
N HIS A 35 15.54 11.62 6.96
CA HIS A 35 16.07 12.96 7.14
C HIS A 35 15.01 13.75 7.90
N ALA A 36 15.36 14.24 9.09
CA ALA A 36 14.49 15.08 9.89
C ALA A 36 14.23 16.38 9.11
N ARG A 37 13.18 16.41 8.29
CA ARG A 37 12.69 17.68 7.73
C ARG A 37 12.35 18.57 8.91
N MET A 38 12.88 19.80 8.88
CA MET A 38 12.56 20.84 9.86
C MET A 38 11.04 20.93 10.07
N PRO A 39 10.57 21.22 11.30
CA PRO A 39 9.16 21.48 11.54
C PRO A 39 8.66 22.54 10.55
N LEU A 40 7.50 22.28 9.93
CA LEU A 40 6.89 23.30 9.06
C LEU A 40 6.68 24.58 9.87
N PRO A 41 6.88 25.77 9.28
CA PRO A 41 6.69 27.04 10.00
C PRO A 41 5.22 27.32 10.35
N PHE A 42 4.30 26.47 9.90
CA PHE A 42 2.87 26.56 10.14
C PHE A 42 2.30 25.21 10.58
N ASP A 43 1.16 25.26 11.29
CA ASP A 43 0.39 24.06 11.61
C ASP A 43 -0.30 23.52 10.35
N PRO A 44 0.08 22.33 9.86
CA PRO A 44 -0.49 21.74 8.65
C PRO A 44 -1.97 21.37 8.81
N ILE A 45 -2.48 21.13 10.03
CA ILE A 45 -3.89 20.80 10.26
C ILE A 45 -4.73 22.08 10.19
N ALA A 46 -4.30 23.13 10.89
CA ALA A 46 -4.96 24.44 10.80
C ALA A 46 -4.93 25.00 9.36
N GLU A 47 -3.81 24.81 8.65
CA GLU A 47 -3.68 25.22 7.25
C GLU A 47 -4.58 24.38 6.32
N ALA A 48 -4.69 23.07 6.55
CA ALA A 48 -5.64 22.24 5.80
C ALA A 48 -7.07 22.73 6.00
N ARG A 49 -7.48 23.03 7.25
CA ARG A 49 -8.81 23.55 7.57
C ARG A 49 -9.10 24.86 6.81
N ARG A 50 -8.19 25.84 6.90
CA ARG A 50 -8.30 27.11 6.16
C ARG A 50 -8.49 26.88 4.67
N ASN A 51 -7.77 25.93 4.07
CA ASN A 51 -7.86 25.62 2.65
C ASN A 51 -9.22 25.03 2.23
N TRP A 52 -9.86 24.24 3.11
CA TRP A 52 -11.20 23.70 2.89
C TRP A 52 -12.28 24.77 3.05
N GLU A 53 -12.16 25.61 4.09
CA GLU A 53 -13.07 26.74 4.36
C GLU A 53 -13.05 27.74 3.19
N ALA A 54 -11.86 28.16 2.75
CA ALA A 54 -11.69 29.13 1.67
C ALA A 54 -12.24 28.67 0.32
N ARG A 55 -12.45 27.36 0.13
CA ARG A 55 -12.99 26.77 -1.10
C ARG A 55 -14.47 26.44 -1.01
N GLY A 56 -15.14 26.75 0.10
CA GLY A 56 -16.58 26.55 0.29
C GLY A 56 -17.01 25.08 0.31
N TRP A 57 -16.17 24.18 0.83
CA TRP A 57 -16.52 22.76 0.95
C TRP A 57 -17.32 22.49 2.22
N ASP A 58 -18.46 21.82 2.11
CA ASP A 58 -19.37 21.55 3.25
C ASP A 58 -18.81 20.58 4.32
N ALA A 59 -17.69 19.90 4.03
CA ALA A 59 -17.13 18.82 4.87
C ALA A 59 -15.85 19.19 5.63
N VAL A 60 -15.68 20.47 6.00
CA VAL A 60 -14.46 21.00 6.67
C VAL A 60 -14.05 20.17 7.88
N ASP A 61 -14.97 19.89 8.80
CA ASP A 61 -14.67 19.15 10.04
C ASP A 61 -14.22 17.71 9.77
N ALA A 62 -14.91 17.02 8.85
CA ALA A 62 -14.58 15.65 8.47
C ALA A 62 -13.19 15.57 7.82
N MET A 63 -12.86 16.51 6.92
CA MET A 63 -11.56 16.57 6.27
C MET A 63 -10.43 17.00 7.22
N THR A 64 -10.73 17.87 8.18
CA THR A 64 -9.79 18.27 9.24
C THR A 64 -9.50 17.09 10.16
N ALA A 65 -10.51 16.31 10.54
CA ALA A 65 -10.36 15.10 11.34
C ALA A 65 -9.54 14.03 10.59
N ALA A 66 -9.86 13.79 9.31
CA ALA A 66 -9.10 12.87 8.47
C ALA A 66 -7.62 13.28 8.37
N THR A 67 -7.36 14.56 8.13
CA THR A 67 -5.99 15.12 8.10
C THR A 67 -5.28 14.90 9.44
N SER A 68 -5.95 15.19 10.55
CA SER A 68 -5.40 14.99 11.90
C SER A 68 -5.01 13.53 12.15
N ILE A 69 -5.88 12.58 11.77
CA ILE A 69 -5.61 11.14 11.91
C ILE A 69 -4.41 10.72 11.06
N THR A 70 -4.36 11.13 9.78
CA THR A 70 -3.25 10.79 8.90
C THR A 70 -1.93 11.37 9.41
N ARG A 71 -1.93 12.60 9.93
CA ARG A 71 -0.72 13.22 10.48
C ARG A 71 -0.26 12.53 11.77
N ALA A 72 -1.19 12.23 12.67
CA ALA A 72 -0.89 11.46 13.88
C ALA A 72 -0.30 10.09 13.52
N HIS A 73 -0.87 9.39 12.53
CA HIS A 73 -0.37 8.13 12.01
C HIS A 73 1.06 8.26 11.44
N GLN A 74 1.33 9.27 10.62
CA GLN A 74 2.67 9.52 10.06
C GLN A 74 3.72 9.78 11.15
N ILE A 75 3.38 10.61 12.14
CA ILE A 75 4.28 10.92 13.26
C ILE A 75 4.56 9.65 14.07
N LEU A 76 3.51 8.87 14.36
CA LEU A 76 3.62 7.62 15.10
C LEU A 76 4.48 6.61 14.37
N LEU A 77 4.20 6.35 13.09
CA LEU A 77 4.99 5.42 12.28
C LEU A 77 6.45 5.83 12.20
N LYS A 78 6.74 7.13 12.02
CA LYS A 78 8.14 7.61 12.01
C LYS A 78 8.86 7.29 13.31
N ARG A 79 8.22 7.50 14.47
CA ARG A 79 8.80 7.17 15.78
C ARG A 79 9.03 5.67 15.92
N ILE A 80 8.04 4.87 15.52
CA ILE A 80 8.14 3.41 15.53
C ILE A 80 9.31 2.95 14.64
N ASP A 81 9.40 3.41 13.40
CA ASP A 81 10.48 3.05 12.49
C ASP A 81 11.85 3.47 13.03
N THR A 82 11.94 4.63 13.69
CA THR A 82 13.18 5.08 14.35
C THR A 82 13.59 4.13 15.49
N ALA A 83 12.63 3.67 16.29
CA ALA A 83 12.89 2.70 17.35
C ALA A 83 13.23 1.29 16.82
N LEU A 84 12.81 0.97 15.60
CA LEU A 84 13.07 -0.31 14.92
C LEU A 84 14.37 -0.32 14.12
N GLU A 85 14.96 0.84 13.83
CA GLU A 85 16.21 0.98 13.06
C GLU A 85 17.37 0.13 13.61
N PRO A 86 17.64 0.06 14.93
CA PRO A 86 18.71 -0.79 15.48
C PRO A 86 18.56 -2.29 15.19
N PHE A 87 17.35 -2.73 14.86
CA PHE A 87 17.02 -4.12 14.55
C PHE A 87 16.99 -4.40 13.04
N GLY A 88 17.30 -3.41 12.19
CA GLY A 88 17.16 -3.53 10.74
C GLY A 88 15.71 -3.62 10.25
N LEU A 89 14.74 -3.29 11.11
CA LEU A 89 13.32 -3.45 10.84
C LEU A 89 12.66 -2.13 10.48
N VAL A 90 11.57 -2.24 9.72
CA VAL A 90 10.53 -1.22 9.58
C VAL A 90 9.23 -1.80 10.11
N PHE A 91 8.22 -0.96 10.37
CA PHE A 91 6.98 -1.39 11.02
C PHE A 91 6.32 -2.60 10.37
N SER A 92 6.24 -2.65 9.03
CA SER A 92 5.63 -3.78 8.31
C SER A 92 6.35 -5.11 8.53
N ARG A 93 7.69 -5.11 8.61
CA ARG A 93 8.49 -6.30 8.90
C ARG A 93 8.32 -6.73 10.36
N PHE A 94 8.31 -5.77 11.28
CA PHE A 94 8.02 -6.03 12.70
C PHE A 94 6.64 -6.66 12.89
N GLU A 95 5.58 -6.12 12.26
CA GLU A 95 4.22 -6.66 12.36
C GLU A 95 4.12 -8.09 11.82
N ALA A 96 4.81 -8.40 10.72
CA ALA A 96 4.86 -9.76 10.18
C ALA A 96 5.54 -10.74 11.16
N LEU A 97 6.68 -10.38 11.74
CA LEU A 97 7.36 -11.19 12.76
C LEU A 97 6.50 -11.35 14.02
N ALA A 98 5.88 -10.27 14.50
CA ALA A 98 5.03 -10.29 15.68
C ALA A 98 3.84 -11.23 15.45
N LEU A 99 3.17 -11.11 14.31
CA LEU A 99 2.08 -11.99 13.92
C LEU A 99 2.49 -13.47 13.91
N LEU A 100 3.64 -13.80 13.31
CA LEU A 100 4.15 -15.17 13.29
C LEU A 100 4.48 -15.66 14.71
N SER A 101 5.10 -14.82 15.54
CA SER A 101 5.45 -15.14 16.93
C SER A 101 4.24 -15.46 17.82
N PHE A 102 3.08 -14.85 17.55
CA PHE A 102 1.83 -15.12 18.27
C PHE A 102 1.11 -16.39 17.80
N THR A 103 1.54 -17.00 16.70
CA THR A 103 0.94 -18.25 16.25
C THR A 103 1.50 -19.44 17.01
N ARG A 104 0.65 -20.44 17.24
CA ARG A 104 1.02 -21.65 17.98
C ARG A 104 2.20 -22.40 17.35
N THR A 105 2.28 -22.41 16.02
CA THR A 105 3.33 -23.11 15.26
C THR A 105 4.49 -22.19 14.86
N GLY A 106 4.35 -20.88 14.98
CA GLY A 106 5.30 -19.92 14.40
C GLY A 106 5.21 -19.80 12.88
N ALA A 107 4.21 -20.40 12.22
CA ALA A 107 4.13 -20.50 10.77
C ALA A 107 2.74 -20.20 10.22
N LEU A 108 2.67 -19.47 9.10
CA LEU A 108 1.42 -19.15 8.39
C LEU A 108 1.58 -19.12 6.86
N PRO A 109 0.53 -19.46 6.09
CA PRO A 109 0.52 -19.19 4.66
C PRO A 109 0.58 -17.68 4.39
N LEU A 110 1.31 -17.26 3.36
CA LEU A 110 1.46 -15.84 3.00
C LEU A 110 0.09 -15.15 2.76
N ALA A 111 -0.86 -15.86 2.15
CA ALA A 111 -2.22 -15.36 1.98
C ALA A 111 -2.89 -14.99 3.31
N ARG A 112 -2.69 -15.80 4.36
CA ARG A 112 -3.23 -15.57 5.70
C ARG A 112 -2.52 -14.43 6.42
N ILE A 113 -1.22 -14.25 6.17
CA ILE A 113 -0.47 -13.09 6.67
C ILE A 113 -1.07 -11.80 6.09
N GLY A 114 -1.27 -11.73 4.77
CA GLY A 114 -1.90 -10.57 4.13
C GLY A 114 -3.31 -10.29 4.61
N GLU A 115 -4.13 -11.33 4.79
CA GLU A 115 -5.47 -11.21 5.36
C GLU A 115 -5.46 -10.67 6.80
N ARG A 116 -4.54 -11.12 7.65
CA ARG A 116 -4.48 -10.70 9.05
C ARG A 116 -3.92 -9.29 9.22
N LEU A 117 -2.92 -8.92 8.42
CA LEU A 117 -2.30 -7.60 8.42
C LEU A 117 -3.07 -6.57 7.58
N GLN A 118 -4.12 -6.99 6.84
CA GLN A 118 -4.89 -6.12 5.94
C GLN A 118 -4.03 -5.42 4.87
N VAL A 119 -3.00 -6.10 4.38
CA VAL A 119 -2.07 -5.58 3.36
C VAL A 119 -2.19 -6.35 2.05
N HIS A 120 -1.75 -5.72 0.95
CA HIS A 120 -1.78 -6.32 -0.37
C HIS A 120 -0.85 -7.56 -0.44
N PRO A 121 -1.22 -8.64 -1.17
CA PRO A 121 -0.38 -9.84 -1.29
C PRO A 121 1.06 -9.55 -1.74
N THR A 122 1.25 -8.65 -2.72
CA THR A 122 2.60 -8.23 -3.16
C THR A 122 3.43 -7.62 -2.03
N SER A 123 2.82 -6.84 -1.14
CA SER A 123 3.49 -6.28 0.03
C SER A 123 3.91 -7.37 1.01
N VAL A 124 3.08 -8.40 1.19
CA VAL A 124 3.43 -9.57 2.03
C VAL A 124 4.63 -10.29 1.44
N THR A 125 4.61 -10.61 0.14
CA THR A 125 5.71 -11.30 -0.53
C THR A 125 7.02 -10.53 -0.34
N ASN A 126 7.05 -9.23 -0.65
CA ASN A 126 8.23 -8.40 -0.46
C ASN A 126 8.70 -8.33 1.00
N THR A 127 7.75 -8.31 1.96
CA THR A 127 8.07 -8.29 3.40
C THR A 127 8.73 -9.60 3.82
N ILE A 128 8.16 -10.74 3.40
CA ILE A 128 8.68 -12.08 3.71
C ILE A 128 10.01 -12.32 3.00
N ASP A 129 10.19 -11.92 1.74
CA ASP A 129 11.46 -12.04 1.01
C ASP A 129 12.60 -11.34 1.75
N ARG A 130 12.34 -10.14 2.28
CA ARG A 130 13.33 -9.39 3.05
C ARG A 130 13.63 -10.07 4.39
N LEU A 131 12.59 -10.49 5.12
CA LEU A 131 12.78 -11.21 6.38
C LEU A 131 13.51 -12.55 6.21
N GLU A 132 13.32 -13.22 5.07
CA GLU A 132 14.03 -14.44 4.70
C GLU A 132 15.49 -14.16 4.36
N ALA A 133 15.77 -13.10 3.59
CA ALA A 133 17.13 -12.65 3.31
C ALA A 133 17.90 -12.26 4.60
N ASP A 134 17.20 -11.70 5.59
CA ASP A 134 17.75 -11.34 6.90
C ASP A 134 17.83 -12.55 7.86
N GLY A 135 17.42 -13.76 7.45
CA GLY A 135 17.45 -14.98 8.26
C GLY A 135 16.44 -15.03 9.42
N LEU A 136 15.46 -14.12 9.43
CA LEU A 136 14.45 -13.99 10.49
C LEU A 136 13.21 -14.86 10.23
N VAL A 137 12.99 -15.23 8.98
CA VAL A 137 11.90 -16.11 8.51
C VAL A 137 12.48 -17.14 7.54
N ALA A 138 11.87 -18.32 7.46
CA ALA A 138 12.15 -19.31 6.43
C ALA A 138 10.86 -19.72 5.73
N ARG A 139 10.94 -20.03 4.43
CA ARG A 139 9.83 -20.67 3.72
C ARG A 139 9.88 -22.18 3.85
N VAL A 140 8.80 -22.76 4.35
CA VAL A 140 8.66 -24.21 4.51
C VAL A 140 7.47 -24.77 3.74
N PRO A 141 7.53 -26.00 3.22
CA PRO A 141 6.39 -26.64 2.57
C PRO A 141 5.21 -26.78 3.55
N HIS A 142 3.98 -26.62 3.07
CA HIS A 142 2.81 -26.92 3.89
C HIS A 142 2.70 -28.44 4.14
N PRO A 143 2.49 -28.90 5.38
CA PRO A 143 2.58 -30.32 5.74
C PRO A 143 1.54 -31.21 5.03
N THR A 144 0.39 -30.64 4.67
CA THR A 144 -0.70 -31.37 3.99
C THR A 144 -0.99 -30.90 2.58
N ASP A 145 -0.41 -29.78 2.13
CA ASP A 145 -0.69 -29.20 0.81
C ASP A 145 0.62 -28.93 0.08
N ARG A 146 1.00 -29.84 -0.84
CA ARG A 146 2.26 -29.74 -1.57
C ARG A 146 2.38 -28.49 -2.45
N ARG A 147 1.26 -27.79 -2.72
CA ARG A 147 1.24 -26.56 -3.54
C ARG A 147 1.34 -25.29 -2.71
N ALA A 148 1.25 -25.39 -1.38
CA ALA A 148 1.30 -24.24 -0.50
C ALA A 148 2.64 -24.12 0.23
N THR A 149 3.07 -22.88 0.44
CA THR A 149 4.27 -22.52 1.21
C THR A 149 3.85 -21.71 2.43
N LEU A 150 4.47 -22.03 3.57
CA LEU A 150 4.33 -21.31 4.83
C LEU A 150 5.55 -20.40 5.01
N ALA A 151 5.34 -19.22 5.58
CA ALA A 151 6.41 -18.47 6.21
C ALA A 151 6.47 -18.88 7.67
N GLU A 152 7.64 -19.31 8.13
CA GLU A 152 7.93 -19.75 9.49
C GLU A 152 8.97 -18.85 10.14
N ILE A 153 8.71 -18.38 11.35
CA ILE A 153 9.66 -17.54 12.09
C ILE A 153 10.82 -18.37 12.65
N THR A 154 12.05 -17.92 12.41
CA THR A 154 13.26 -18.59 12.90
C THR A 154 13.50 -18.27 14.39
N PRO A 155 14.38 -19.01 15.09
CA PRO A 155 14.80 -18.63 16.44
C PRO A 155 15.39 -17.21 16.52
N ALA A 156 16.18 -16.81 15.51
CA ALA A 156 16.70 -15.45 15.39
C ALA A 156 15.56 -14.42 15.25
N GLY A 157 14.57 -14.70 14.39
CA GLY A 157 13.38 -13.86 14.24
C GLY A 157 12.60 -13.67 15.54
N ARG A 158 12.49 -14.72 16.37
CA ARG A 158 11.83 -14.65 17.69
C ARG A 158 12.61 -13.77 18.68
N SER A 159 13.94 -13.84 18.67
CA SER A 159 14.76 -12.96 19.51
C SER A 159 14.60 -11.51 19.08
N VAL A 160 14.77 -11.23 17.79
CA VAL A 160 14.70 -9.87 17.22
C VAL A 160 13.34 -9.23 17.49
N VAL A 161 12.23 -9.94 17.27
CA VAL A 161 10.89 -9.36 17.52
C VAL A 161 10.64 -9.08 19.00
N THR A 162 11.19 -9.90 19.89
CA THR A 162 11.07 -9.72 21.34
C THR A 162 11.82 -8.47 21.79
N ASP A 163 13.05 -8.26 21.29
CA ASP A 163 13.85 -7.10 21.66
C ASP A 163 13.34 -5.82 21.01
N ALA A 164 12.88 -5.89 19.76
CA ALA A 164 12.18 -4.80 19.09
C ALA A 164 10.89 -4.38 19.84
N ALA A 165 10.11 -5.34 20.34
CA ALA A 165 8.92 -5.05 21.12
C ALA A 165 9.24 -4.33 22.45
N LYS A 166 10.35 -4.70 23.11
CA LYS A 166 10.83 -4.00 24.32
C LYS A 166 11.25 -2.56 24.01
N ALA A 167 11.95 -2.34 22.90
CA ALA A 167 12.36 -1.01 22.46
C ALA A 167 11.13 -0.11 22.17
N LEU A 168 10.13 -0.65 21.47
CA LEU A 168 8.87 0.07 21.24
C LEU A 168 8.14 0.38 22.55
N ALA A 169 8.12 -0.54 23.53
CA ALA A 169 7.51 -0.29 24.83
C ALA A 169 8.23 0.83 25.62
N ALA A 170 9.55 0.95 25.46
CA ALA A 170 10.37 1.99 26.12
C ALA A 170 10.14 3.39 25.53
N GLU A 171 9.81 3.51 24.25
CA GLU A 171 9.52 4.78 23.55
C GLU A 171 8.23 5.49 24.03
N GLY A 172 7.58 4.97 25.08
CA GLY A 172 6.36 5.55 25.63
C GLY A 172 5.11 5.26 24.79
N LEU A 173 5.16 4.22 23.95
CA LEU A 173 3.96 3.57 23.37
C LEU A 173 3.19 2.73 24.40
N ARG A 174 3.62 2.70 25.65
CA ARG A 174 2.69 2.47 26.77
C ARG A 174 1.59 3.53 26.67
N PRO A 175 0.31 3.21 26.93
CA PRO A 175 -0.67 4.25 27.19
C PRO A 175 -0.06 5.14 28.27
N ARG A 176 0.36 6.35 27.90
CA ARG A 176 0.83 7.33 28.87
C ARG A 176 -0.42 7.64 29.67
N GLY A 177 -0.58 6.97 30.80
CA GLY A 177 -1.39 7.44 31.91
C GLY A 177 -0.76 8.76 32.30
N ASN A 178 -1.11 9.81 31.55
CA ASN A 178 -0.89 11.17 31.98
C ASN A 178 -1.46 11.21 33.40
N GLY A 179 -0.69 11.61 34.41
CA GLY A 179 -1.02 11.50 35.85
C GLY A 179 -2.26 12.25 36.33
N ARG A 180 -3.27 12.41 35.47
CA ARG A 180 -4.67 12.50 35.83
C ARG A 180 -5.11 11.08 36.15
N ASP A 181 -5.75 10.90 37.30
CA ASP A 181 -6.45 9.66 37.62
C ASP A 181 -7.15 9.09 36.37
N PRO A 182 -7.20 7.75 36.19
CA PRO A 182 -8.07 7.19 35.15
C PRO A 182 -9.43 7.87 35.33
N PRO A 183 -9.99 8.52 34.27
CA PRO A 183 -11.30 9.13 34.40
C PRO A 183 -12.20 8.03 34.95
N GLN A 184 -12.69 8.22 36.18
CA GLN A 184 -13.65 7.31 36.76
C GLN A 184 -14.76 7.24 35.73
N HIS A 185 -14.84 6.13 34.99
CA HIS A 185 -15.64 6.02 33.79
C HIS A 185 -17.11 6.02 34.21
N ARG A 186 -17.65 7.20 34.46
CA ARG A 186 -19.06 7.45 34.60
C ARG A 186 -19.62 7.40 33.17
N GLY A 187 -19.92 6.19 32.71
CA GLY A 187 -20.83 5.91 31.59
C GLY A 187 -20.46 6.39 30.18
N THR A 188 -19.25 6.91 29.93
CA THR A 188 -18.85 7.31 28.56
C THR A 188 -18.04 6.20 27.92
N GLU A 189 -18.58 5.60 26.85
CA GLU A 189 -17.86 4.64 26.03
C GLU A 189 -16.51 5.24 25.56
N PRO A 190 -15.45 4.42 25.35
CA PRO A 190 -14.17 4.96 24.88
C PRO A 190 -14.37 5.75 23.58
N PRO A 191 -13.55 6.79 23.31
CA PRO A 191 -13.75 7.73 22.20
C PRO A 191 -13.83 7.10 20.79
N PHE A 192 -13.50 5.81 20.65
CA PHE A 192 -13.59 5.03 19.42
C PHE A 192 -14.64 3.90 19.44
N ALA A 193 -15.39 3.73 20.54
CA ALA A 193 -16.48 2.76 20.64
C ALA A 193 -17.61 2.93 19.60
N PRO A 194 -18.06 4.16 19.26
CA PRO A 194 -19.10 4.30 18.23
C PRO A 194 -18.62 3.87 16.83
N LEU A 195 -17.32 3.90 16.56
CA LEU A 195 -16.74 3.38 15.30
C LEU A 195 -16.72 1.84 15.25
N ARG A 196 -16.91 1.16 16.38
CA ARG A 196 -17.00 -0.31 16.44
C ARG A 196 -18.37 -0.84 15.99
N ARG A 197 -19.42 -0.03 16.09
CA ARG A 197 -20.83 -0.42 15.83
C ARG A 197 -21.40 0.01 14.49
N ARG A 198 -20.65 0.73 13.64
CA ARG A 198 -20.94 0.79 12.20
C ARG A 198 -20.11 -0.30 11.56
N ARG A 199 -20.73 -1.25 10.85
CA ARG A 199 -20.04 -2.22 9.99
C ARG A 199 -19.10 -1.44 9.05
N LEU A 200 -17.87 -1.20 9.47
CA LEU A 200 -16.75 -0.98 8.57
C LEU A 200 -16.75 -2.26 7.74
N LEU A 201 -17.23 -2.16 6.49
CA LEU A 201 -17.24 -3.28 5.57
C LEU A 201 -15.85 -3.90 5.67
N SER A 202 -15.77 -5.12 6.22
CA SER A 202 -14.46 -5.73 6.40
C SER A 202 -13.81 -5.75 5.03
N TRP A 203 -12.52 -5.52 4.96
CA TRP A 203 -11.77 -5.60 3.71
C TRP A 203 -12.02 -6.95 3.01
N ALA A 204 -12.32 -8.02 3.74
CA ALA A 204 -12.81 -9.29 3.18
C ALA A 204 -14.18 -9.20 2.50
N THR A 205 -15.06 -8.28 2.89
CA THR A 205 -16.33 -7.95 2.21
C THR A 205 -16.09 -7.17 0.93
N LEU A 206 -15.18 -6.19 0.95
CA LEU A 206 -14.77 -5.43 -0.24
C LEU A 206 -14.00 -6.31 -1.25
N LYS A 207 -13.11 -7.19 -0.76
CA LYS A 207 -12.36 -8.17 -1.55
C LYS A 207 -13.27 -9.28 -2.09
N ARG A 208 -14.30 -9.71 -1.32
CA ARG A 208 -15.37 -10.57 -1.85
C ARG A 208 -16.18 -9.85 -2.94
N ALA A 209 -16.44 -8.55 -2.82
CA ALA A 209 -17.11 -7.78 -3.87
C ALA A 209 -16.24 -7.59 -5.13
N HIS A 210 -14.92 -7.43 -4.97
CA HIS A 210 -13.96 -7.37 -6.09
C HIS A 210 -13.79 -8.74 -6.77
N SER A 211 -13.63 -9.81 -5.98
CA SER A 211 -13.56 -11.19 -6.47
C SER A 211 -14.85 -11.63 -7.15
N ARG A 212 -16.03 -11.22 -6.63
CA ARG A 212 -17.32 -11.44 -7.29
C ARG A 212 -17.41 -10.71 -8.63
N ARG A 213 -16.87 -9.49 -8.74
CA ARG A 213 -16.82 -8.76 -10.02
C ARG A 213 -15.93 -9.47 -11.04
N VAL A 214 -14.75 -9.96 -10.65
CA VAL A 214 -13.87 -10.74 -11.55
C VAL A 214 -14.52 -12.07 -11.94
N HIS A 215 -15.14 -12.77 -11.00
CA HIS A 215 -15.86 -14.02 -11.28
C HIS A 215 -17.07 -13.79 -12.21
N LEU A 216 -17.82 -12.70 -12.05
CA LEU A 216 -18.94 -12.35 -12.94
C LEU A 216 -18.48 -12.09 -14.37
N VAL A 217 -17.33 -11.44 -14.55
CA VAL A 217 -16.73 -11.24 -15.90
C VAL A 217 -16.34 -12.58 -16.50
N ILE A 218 -15.61 -13.43 -15.76
CA ILE A 218 -15.20 -14.76 -16.27
C ILE A 218 -16.42 -15.63 -16.60
N VAL A 219 -17.41 -15.71 -15.71
CA VAL A 219 -18.62 -16.52 -15.92
C VAL A 219 -19.42 -16.02 -17.14
N SER A 220 -19.58 -14.71 -17.31
CA SER A 220 -20.30 -14.16 -18.46
C SER A 220 -19.55 -14.33 -19.78
N THR A 221 -18.21 -14.26 -19.79
CA THR A 221 -17.40 -14.56 -20.97
C THR A 221 -17.50 -16.05 -21.36
N VAL A 222 -17.52 -16.96 -20.38
CA VAL A 222 -17.72 -18.39 -20.64
C VAL A 222 -19.13 -18.66 -21.20
N ILE A 223 -20.16 -18.02 -20.66
CA ILE A 223 -21.54 -18.14 -21.18
C ILE A 223 -21.62 -17.63 -22.63
N GLY A 224 -21.00 -16.50 -22.94
CA GLY A 224 -20.94 -15.96 -24.31
C GLY A 224 -20.26 -16.91 -25.29
N LEU A 225 -19.12 -17.50 -24.90
CA LEU A 225 -18.39 -18.47 -25.71
C LEU A 225 -19.21 -19.76 -25.95
N VAL A 226 -19.89 -20.27 -24.93
CA VAL A 226 -20.76 -21.45 -25.05
C VAL A 226 -21.94 -21.16 -25.98
N ALA A 227 -22.60 -20.00 -25.84
CA ALA A 227 -23.70 -19.60 -26.71
C ALA A 227 -23.24 -19.45 -28.19
N LEU A 228 -22.01 -18.97 -28.42
CA LEU A 228 -21.43 -18.88 -29.76
C LEU A 228 -21.26 -20.27 -30.39
N VAL A 229 -20.66 -21.21 -29.65
CA VAL A 229 -20.42 -22.58 -30.12
C VAL A 229 -21.74 -23.31 -30.40
N VAL A 230 -22.72 -23.19 -29.51
CA VAL A 230 -24.06 -23.77 -29.70
C VAL A 230 -24.76 -23.17 -30.91
N GLY A 231 -24.70 -21.85 -31.09
CA GLY A 231 -25.27 -21.18 -32.26
C GLY A 231 -24.64 -21.64 -33.58
N LEU A 232 -23.32 -21.88 -33.59
CA LEU A 232 -22.59 -22.40 -34.74
C LEU A 232 -22.97 -23.84 -35.09
N ILE A 233 -23.13 -24.70 -34.07
CA ILE A 233 -23.49 -26.11 -34.24
C ILE A 233 -24.93 -26.28 -34.75
N ILE A 234 -25.87 -25.47 -34.24
CA ILE A 234 -27.29 -25.53 -34.62
C ILE A 234 -27.54 -24.79 -35.95
N GLY A 235 -26.55 -24.05 -36.46
CA GLY A 235 -26.68 -23.26 -37.69
C GLY A 235 -27.65 -22.08 -37.52
N TRP A 236 -27.77 -21.54 -36.30
CA TRP A 236 -28.68 -20.45 -35.98
C TRP A 236 -27.93 -19.11 -35.99
N PRO A 237 -27.98 -18.34 -37.09
CA PRO A 237 -27.13 -17.15 -37.27
C PRO A 237 -27.47 -16.04 -36.27
N VAL A 238 -28.71 -16.00 -35.76
CA VAL A 238 -29.16 -15.02 -34.76
C VAL A 238 -28.45 -15.21 -33.42
N LEU A 239 -28.24 -16.44 -32.97
CA LEU A 239 -27.52 -16.73 -31.72
C LEU A 239 -26.04 -16.35 -31.82
N VAL A 240 -25.43 -16.60 -32.97
CA VAL A 240 -24.03 -16.22 -33.25
C VAL A 240 -23.89 -14.70 -33.24
N ALA A 241 -24.78 -13.98 -33.91
CA ALA A 241 -24.77 -12.51 -33.93
C ALA A 241 -24.93 -11.90 -32.52
N LEU A 242 -25.86 -12.45 -31.71
CA LEU A 242 -26.07 -11.98 -30.34
C LEU A 242 -24.85 -12.22 -29.43
N SER A 243 -24.16 -13.34 -29.56
CA SER A 243 -22.93 -13.61 -28.79
C SER A 243 -21.77 -12.69 -29.18
N ILE A 244 -21.63 -12.38 -30.47
CA ILE A 244 -20.62 -11.42 -30.96
C ILE A 244 -20.90 -10.03 -30.39
N ILE A 245 -22.14 -9.56 -30.47
CA ILE A 245 -22.55 -8.25 -29.91
C ILE A 245 -22.27 -8.20 -28.41
N PHE A 246 -22.65 -9.25 -27.67
CA PHE A 246 -22.41 -9.33 -26.24
C PHE A 246 -20.92 -9.23 -25.92
N THR A 247 -20.06 -9.95 -26.65
CA THR A 247 -18.60 -9.92 -26.48
C THR A 247 -18.01 -8.53 -26.74
N ILE A 248 -18.50 -7.84 -27.79
CA ILE A 248 -18.07 -6.48 -28.11
C ILE A 248 -18.44 -5.51 -26.98
N VAL A 249 -19.67 -5.59 -26.46
CA VAL A 249 -20.12 -4.74 -25.35
C VAL A 249 -19.26 -4.99 -24.10
N GLN A 250 -18.94 -6.24 -23.79
CA GLN A 250 -18.05 -6.57 -22.67
C GLN A 250 -16.64 -5.98 -22.85
N PHE A 251 -16.08 -6.08 -24.06
CA PHE A 251 -14.78 -5.51 -24.37
C PHE A 251 -14.77 -3.98 -24.24
N VAL A 252 -15.79 -3.29 -24.77
CA VAL A 252 -15.94 -1.83 -24.64
C VAL A 252 -16.04 -1.42 -23.17
N MET A 253 -16.84 -2.13 -22.37
CA MET A 253 -16.98 -1.82 -20.94
C MET A 253 -15.67 -2.04 -20.17
N LEU A 254 -14.89 -3.06 -20.53
CA LEU A 254 -13.56 -3.31 -19.96
C LEU A 254 -12.57 -2.19 -20.33
N VAL A 255 -12.51 -1.81 -21.61
CA VAL A 255 -11.63 -0.74 -22.09
C VAL A 255 -12.02 0.60 -21.47
N ALA A 256 -13.30 0.94 -21.44
CA ALA A 256 -13.80 2.15 -20.79
C ALA A 256 -13.37 2.24 -19.33
N LYS A 257 -13.46 1.12 -18.60
CA LYS A 257 -13.01 1.06 -17.21
C LYS A 257 -11.50 1.27 -17.07
N THR A 258 -10.70 0.64 -17.92
CA THR A 258 -9.23 0.86 -17.91
C THR A 258 -8.85 2.29 -18.32
N ALA A 259 -9.64 2.92 -19.19
CA ALA A 259 -9.43 4.30 -19.61
C ALA A 259 -9.74 5.30 -18.49
N VAL A 260 -10.81 5.07 -17.72
CA VAL A 260 -11.16 5.85 -16.53
C VAL A 260 -10.03 5.75 -15.49
N GLU A 261 -9.58 4.54 -15.16
CA GLU A 261 -8.49 4.34 -14.19
C GLU A 261 -7.18 5.03 -14.62
N ARG A 262 -6.86 5.00 -15.92
CA ARG A 262 -5.70 5.75 -16.47
C ARG A 262 -5.89 7.26 -16.42
N ASN A 263 -7.11 7.76 -16.65
CA ASN A 263 -7.40 9.19 -16.59
C ASN A 263 -7.28 9.71 -15.16
N ASP A 264 -7.78 8.96 -14.18
CA ASP A 264 -7.69 9.29 -12.75
C ASP A 264 -6.22 9.38 -12.30
N MET A 265 -5.35 8.49 -12.77
CA MET A 265 -3.92 8.56 -12.49
C MET A 265 -3.25 9.80 -13.11
N LYS A 266 -3.56 10.13 -14.37
CA LYS A 266 -3.04 11.34 -15.03
C LYS A 266 -3.50 12.62 -14.33
N VAL A 267 -4.73 12.63 -13.83
CA VAL A 267 -5.25 13.75 -13.04
C VAL A 267 -4.51 13.85 -11.71
N ALA A 268 -4.24 12.72 -11.04
CA ALA A 268 -3.45 12.70 -9.80
C ALA A 268 -2.00 13.19 -10.01
N GLU A 269 -1.37 12.81 -11.12
CA GLU A 269 -0.02 13.25 -11.49
C GLU A 269 0.05 14.76 -11.76
N ARG A 270 -0.90 15.32 -12.53
CA ARG A 270 -1.00 16.76 -12.77
C ARG A 270 -1.22 17.56 -11.48
N LEU A 271 -2.00 17.01 -10.55
CA LEU A 271 -2.19 17.60 -9.22
C LEU A 271 -0.90 17.55 -8.39
N ALA A 272 -0.07 16.52 -8.55
CA ALA A 272 1.23 16.42 -7.89
C ALA A 272 2.25 17.40 -8.49
N GLU A 273 2.31 17.54 -9.82
CA GLU A 273 3.18 18.50 -10.51
C GLU A 273 2.82 19.95 -10.16
N LYS A 274 1.53 20.28 -10.09
CA LYS A 274 1.08 21.64 -9.73
C LYS A 274 1.44 21.99 -8.28
N LYS A 275 1.41 21.00 -7.37
CA LYS A 275 1.90 21.15 -5.99
C LYS A 275 3.43 21.32 -5.93
N ALA A 276 4.18 20.62 -6.78
CA ALA A 276 5.63 20.73 -6.84
C ALA A 276 6.11 22.08 -7.38
N ARG A 277 5.37 22.71 -8.31
CA ARG A 277 5.66 24.07 -8.80
C ARG A 277 5.39 25.13 -7.73
N HIS A 278 4.25 25.06 -7.03
CA HIS A 278 3.94 25.97 -5.92
C HIS A 278 4.83 25.84 -4.68
N GLN A 279 5.69 24.82 -4.59
CA GLN A 279 6.70 24.68 -3.52
C GLN A 279 8.09 25.19 -3.93
N ARG A 280 8.28 25.58 -5.20
CA ARG A 280 9.54 26.12 -5.74
C ARG A 280 9.51 27.63 -5.94
N ASP A 281 8.33 28.24 -5.92
CA ASP A 281 8.09 29.70 -5.89
C ASP A 281 7.89 30.16 -4.44
#